data_AF-A0A0A2SSQ6-F1
#
_entry.id   AF-A0A0A2SSQ6-F1
#
_cell.length_a   1.000
_cell.length_b   1.000
_cell.length_c   1.000
_cell.angle_alpha   90.00
_cell.angle_beta   90.00
_cell.angle_gamma   90.00
#
_symmetry.space_group_name_H-M   'P 1'
#
loop_
_entity.id
_entity.type
_entity.pdbx_description
1 polymer ?
#
loop_
_entity_poly.entity_id
_entity_poly.type
_entity_poly.pdbx_seq_one_letter_code
_entity_poly.pdbx_strand_id
1 'polypeptide(L)'
;MKYFTLKQKNHFWLGFIASVLMVFGSSQVFANPTESIPKTIPSIWEAIDKHSASIDQILGGDDLTSIHEHAFAIRDLANALPALSKDLSEEQKKTLQQNLSYVGQLATRLDKTGDANDKND
;
A
#
# COMPACT_ATOMS: atom_id res chain seq x y z
N MET A 1 5.69 31.38 52.58
CA MET A 1 4.65 30.90 51.66
C MET A 1 5.05 29.50 51.20
N LYS A 2 4.22 28.48 51.48
CA LYS A 2 4.37 27.10 50.98
C LYS A 2 3.86 27.01 49.54
N TYR A 3 3.94 25.80 48.98
CA TYR A 3 3.32 25.28 47.75
C TYR A 3 4.21 25.37 46.49
N PHE A 4 4.43 24.33 45.69
CA PHE A 4 4.12 22.90 45.78
C PHE A 4 4.89 22.24 44.62
N THR A 5 5.52 21.08 44.84
CA THR A 5 6.10 20.26 43.77
C THR A 5 4.99 19.68 42.92
N LEU A 6 5.06 19.80 41.58
CA LEU A 6 4.18 19.08 40.66
C LEU A 6 4.94 18.60 39.42
N LYS A 7 5.41 17.35 39.55
CA LYS A 7 5.23 16.23 38.61
C LYS A 7 5.73 16.42 37.16
N GLN A 8 6.94 15.90 36.94
CA GLN A 8 7.46 15.38 35.67
C GLN A 8 6.39 14.59 34.92
N LYS A 9 6.01 15.07 33.73
CA LYS A 9 5.16 14.36 32.76
C LYS A 9 6.01 14.05 31.53
N ASN A 10 6.23 12.77 31.31
CA ASN A 10 6.91 12.20 30.15
C ASN A 10 6.33 12.75 28.83
N HIS A 11 7.17 13.43 28.06
CA HIS A 11 7.13 13.38 26.60
C HIS A 11 8.54 13.07 26.12
N PHE A 12 8.93 11.82 26.35
CA PHE A 12 10.07 11.16 25.75
C PHE A 12 9.80 11.07 24.24
N TRP A 13 10.79 11.50 23.46
CA TRP A 13 10.99 11.08 22.06
C TRP A 13 10.21 11.81 20.95
N LEU A 14 10.25 13.15 20.95
CA LEU A 14 10.14 13.94 19.71
C LEU A 14 11.57 14.31 19.26
N GLY A 15 12.19 13.43 18.47
CA GLY A 15 13.48 13.72 17.88
C GLY A 15 14.18 12.50 17.32
N PHE A 16 13.73 11.98 16.17
CA PHE A 16 14.61 11.32 15.19
C PHE A 16 13.98 11.02 13.82
N ILE A 17 13.32 11.99 13.16
CA ILE A 17 13.10 11.88 11.71
C ILE A 17 13.41 13.23 11.06
N ALA A 18 14.69 13.59 11.12
CA ALA A 18 15.28 14.55 10.20
C ALA A 18 16.31 13.79 9.35
N SER A 19 16.20 13.97 8.04
CA SER A 19 17.16 13.58 7.00
C SER A 19 17.31 12.10 6.69
N VAL A 20 16.57 11.64 5.67
CA VAL A 20 17.13 10.80 4.60
C VAL A 20 16.40 11.13 3.27
N LEU A 21 17.21 11.63 2.31
CA LEU A 21 17.08 11.59 0.84
C LEU A 21 16.09 12.52 0.11
N MET A 22 16.68 13.63 -0.37
CA MET A 22 16.43 14.24 -1.66
C MET A 22 16.62 13.26 -2.84
N VAL A 23 15.79 13.45 -3.87
CA VAL A 23 15.99 13.14 -5.30
C VAL A 23 15.97 11.66 -5.70
N PHE A 24 14.81 11.22 -6.20
CA PHE A 24 14.72 10.46 -7.46
C PHE A 24 13.45 10.86 -8.20
N GLY A 25 13.54 11.98 -8.93
CA GLY A 25 12.66 12.22 -10.06
C GLY A 25 13.12 11.31 -11.20
N SER A 26 12.59 10.10 -11.23
CA SER A 26 12.63 9.24 -12.42
C SER A 26 11.19 9.04 -12.84
N SER A 27 10.75 9.80 -13.84
CA SER A 27 9.58 9.44 -14.64
C SER A 27 9.91 8.12 -15.33
N GLN A 28 9.64 7.02 -14.64
CA GLN A 28 9.69 5.69 -15.21
C GLN A 28 8.36 5.54 -15.95
N VAL A 29 8.43 5.47 -17.27
CA VAL A 29 7.32 5.06 -18.10
C VAL A 29 6.89 3.67 -17.63
N PHE A 30 5.73 3.56 -16.99
CA PHE A 30 5.15 2.29 -16.56
C PHE A 30 4.60 1.55 -17.79
N ALA A 31 5.50 1.03 -18.63
CA ALA A 31 5.15 -0.15 -19.39
C ALA A 31 5.08 -1.30 -18.38
N ASN A 32 3.92 -1.97 -18.28
CA ASN A 32 3.68 -3.04 -17.32
C ASN A 32 3.87 -4.41 -18.01
N PRO A 33 5.11 -4.93 -18.16
CA PRO A 33 5.29 -6.34 -18.43
C PRO A 33 4.79 -7.07 -17.18
N THR A 34 4.04 -8.17 -17.37
CA THR A 34 3.51 -9.01 -16.29
C THR A 34 4.65 -9.44 -15.35
N GLU A 35 4.91 -8.65 -14.32
CA GLU A 35 6.07 -8.81 -13.45
C GLU A 35 5.82 -10.05 -12.60
N SER A 36 6.81 -10.95 -12.54
CA SER A 36 6.64 -12.19 -11.78
C SER A 36 6.43 -11.87 -10.30
N ILE A 37 5.40 -12.45 -9.69
CA ILE A 37 5.11 -12.25 -8.26
C ILE A 37 6.36 -12.59 -7.41
N PRO A 38 6.82 -11.68 -6.54
CA PRO A 38 7.96 -11.92 -5.66
C PRO A 38 7.72 -13.11 -4.71
N LYS A 39 8.79 -13.84 -4.38
CA LYS A 39 8.71 -15.09 -3.59
C LYS A 39 8.93 -14.90 -2.09
N THR A 40 9.13 -13.67 -1.62
CA THR A 40 9.38 -13.37 -0.20
C THR A 40 8.37 -12.35 0.30
N ILE A 41 7.98 -12.46 1.58
CA ILE A 41 7.03 -11.52 2.21
C ILE A 41 7.55 -10.07 2.13
N PRO A 42 8.82 -9.75 2.46
CA PRO A 42 9.31 -8.38 2.36
C PRO A 42 9.25 -7.82 0.93
N SER A 43 9.62 -8.61 -0.08
CA SER A 43 9.57 -8.16 -1.48
C SER A 43 8.14 -8.00 -2.00
N ILE A 44 7.17 -8.77 -1.49
CA ILE A 44 5.75 -8.55 -1.80
C ILE A 44 5.30 -7.20 -1.23
N TRP A 45 5.65 -6.87 0.02
CA TRP A 45 5.30 -5.57 0.60
C TRP A 45 5.97 -4.41 -0.14
N GLU A 46 7.25 -4.54 -0.50
CA GLU A 46 7.95 -3.54 -1.32
C GLU A 46 7.25 -3.32 -2.67
N ALA A 47 6.77 -4.38 -3.32
CA ALA A 47 6.02 -4.27 -4.57
C ALA A 47 4.65 -3.60 -4.34
N ILE A 48 3.93 -3.94 -3.26
CA ILE A 48 2.68 -3.27 -2.88
C ILE A 48 2.92 -1.77 -2.70
N ASP A 49 3.96 -1.38 -1.96
CA ASP A 49 4.31 0.03 -1.72
C ASP A 49 4.57 0.79 -3.03
N LYS A 50 5.22 0.16 -4.02
CA LYS A 50 5.43 0.74 -5.36
C LYS A 50 4.12 0.99 -6.10
N HIS A 51 3.21 0.02 -6.11
CA HIS A 51 1.90 0.20 -6.74
C HIS A 51 1.04 1.23 -6.00
N SER A 52 1.09 1.27 -4.66
CA SER A 52 0.42 2.29 -3.87
C SER A 52 0.94 3.70 -4.16
N ALA A 53 2.26 3.88 -4.23
CA ALA A 53 2.86 5.17 -4.60
C ALA A 53 2.47 5.60 -6.03
N SER A 54 2.32 4.65 -6.96
CA SER A 54 1.86 4.93 -8.32
C SER A 54 0.40 5.39 -8.34
N ILE A 55 -0.46 4.77 -7.53
CA ILE A 55 -1.85 5.21 -7.32
C ILE A 55 -1.88 6.65 -6.78
N ASP A 56 -1.07 6.98 -5.77
CA ASP A 56 -1.02 8.34 -5.21
C ASP A 56 -0.58 9.38 -6.24
N GLN A 57 0.37 9.03 -7.11
CA GLN A 57 0.81 9.89 -8.23
C GLN A 57 -0.31 10.10 -9.25
N ILE A 58 -1.02 9.03 -9.62
CA ILE A 58 -2.16 9.06 -10.56
C ILE A 58 -3.30 9.92 -10.00
N LEU A 59 -3.62 9.78 -8.71
CA LEU A 59 -4.64 10.59 -8.04
C LEU A 59 -4.30 12.08 -7.97
N GLY A 60 -3.02 12.43 -8.06
CA GLY A 60 -2.54 13.81 -8.17
C GLY A 60 -2.60 14.39 -9.59
N GLY A 61 -2.90 13.57 -10.60
CA GLY A 61 -3.05 13.95 -12.00
C GLY A 61 -4.49 13.80 -12.52
N ASP A 62 -4.68 14.04 -13.81
CA ASP A 62 -6.00 13.99 -14.47
C ASP A 62 -6.26 12.66 -15.21
N ASP A 63 -5.26 11.79 -15.32
CA ASP A 63 -5.33 10.50 -16.03
C ASP A 63 -5.46 9.34 -15.05
N LEU A 64 -6.70 8.88 -14.85
CA LEU A 64 -7.03 7.77 -13.98
C LEU A 64 -7.08 6.42 -14.72
N THR A 65 -6.79 6.39 -16.02
CA THR A 65 -7.04 5.20 -16.86
C THR A 65 -6.22 4.00 -16.38
N SER A 66 -5.04 4.18 -15.79
CA SER A 66 -4.18 3.09 -15.29
C SER A 66 -4.39 2.71 -13.81
N ILE A 67 -5.27 3.40 -13.07
CA ILE A 67 -5.40 3.18 -11.63
C ILE A 67 -5.85 1.76 -11.27
N HIS A 68 -6.68 1.15 -12.13
CA HIS A 68 -7.20 -0.20 -11.95
C HIS A 68 -6.10 -1.27 -12.09
N GLU A 69 -5.12 -1.06 -12.97
CA GLU A 69 -3.97 -1.96 -13.16
C GLU A 69 -3.15 -2.06 -11.86
N HIS A 70 -2.85 -0.93 -11.22
CA HIS A 70 -2.13 -0.90 -9.95
C HIS A 70 -2.95 -1.54 -8.82
N ALA A 71 -4.27 -1.32 -8.78
CA ALA A 71 -5.12 -1.94 -7.78
C ALA A 71 -5.22 -3.47 -7.94
N PHE A 72 -5.25 -3.98 -9.17
CA PHE A 72 -5.19 -5.42 -9.42
C PHE A 72 -3.82 -6.02 -9.09
N ALA A 73 -2.73 -5.32 -9.39
CA ALA A 73 -1.41 -5.77 -8.98
C ALA A 73 -1.29 -5.90 -7.45
N ILE A 74 -1.79 -4.91 -6.68
CA ILE A 74 -1.85 -4.99 -5.21
C ILE A 74 -2.68 -6.20 -4.75
N ARG A 75 -3.85 -6.43 -5.36
CA ARG A 75 -4.69 -7.60 -5.05
C ARG A 75 -3.92 -8.91 -5.27
N ASP A 76 -3.25 -9.04 -6.39
CA ASP A 76 -2.56 -10.28 -6.77
C ASP A 76 -1.33 -10.53 -5.89
N LEU A 77 -0.57 -9.47 -5.56
CA LEU A 77 0.52 -9.50 -4.59
C LEU A 77 0.04 -9.90 -3.19
N ALA A 78 -1.06 -9.31 -2.72
CA ALA A 78 -1.65 -9.64 -1.42
C ALA A 78 -2.11 -11.11 -1.38
N ASN A 79 -2.71 -11.62 -2.47
CA ASN A 79 -3.12 -13.01 -2.59
C ASN A 79 -1.97 -14.02 -2.60
N ALA A 80 -0.72 -13.58 -2.78
CA ALA A 80 0.45 -14.44 -2.66
C ALA A 80 0.93 -14.63 -1.20
N LEU A 81 0.53 -13.76 -0.27
CA LEU A 81 0.95 -13.81 1.13
C LEU A 81 0.55 -15.10 1.87
N PRO A 82 -0.64 -15.69 1.69
CA PRO A 82 -1.03 -16.91 2.39
C PRO A 82 -0.07 -18.09 2.18
N ALA A 83 0.46 -18.27 0.97
CA ALA A 83 1.39 -19.35 0.65
C ALA A 83 2.74 -19.21 1.39
N LEU A 84 3.11 -17.98 1.77
CA LEU A 84 4.34 -17.66 2.49
C LEU A 84 4.13 -17.56 4.01
N SER A 85 2.90 -17.42 4.46
CA SER A 85 2.54 -17.17 5.87
C SER A 85 2.21 -18.46 6.64
N LYS A 86 3.12 -19.45 6.56
CA LYS A 86 2.89 -20.80 7.12
C LYS A 86 2.84 -20.84 8.65
N ASP A 87 3.51 -19.89 9.29
CA ASP A 87 3.66 -19.83 10.74
C ASP A 87 2.49 -19.13 11.46
N LEU A 88 1.47 -18.70 10.71
CA LEU A 88 0.27 -18.08 11.28
C LEU A 88 -0.65 -19.12 11.94
N SER A 89 -1.32 -18.72 13.02
CA SER A 89 -2.42 -19.49 13.59
C SER A 89 -3.62 -19.54 12.64
N GLU A 90 -4.55 -20.47 12.86
CA GLU A 90 -5.76 -20.57 12.04
C GLU A 90 -6.64 -19.31 12.12
N GLU A 91 -6.73 -18.68 13.29
CA GLU A 91 -7.40 -17.39 13.45
C GLU A 91 -6.71 -16.30 12.62
N GLN A 92 -5.37 -16.24 12.65
CA GLN A 92 -4.61 -15.27 11.87
C GLN A 92 -4.76 -15.49 10.37
N LYS A 93 -4.76 -16.75 9.90
CA LYS A 93 -5.04 -17.09 8.50
C LYS A 93 -6.45 -16.67 8.08
N LYS A 94 -7.44 -16.87 8.96
CA LYS A 94 -8.82 -16.43 8.70
C LYS A 94 -8.92 -14.90 8.59
N THR A 95 -8.27 -14.17 9.50
CA THR A 95 -8.19 -12.70 9.41
C THR A 95 -7.47 -12.25 8.13
N LEU A 96 -6.37 -12.90 7.76
CA LEU A 96 -5.67 -12.64 6.50
C LEU A 96 -6.63 -12.83 5.31
N GLN A 97 -7.34 -13.96 5.22
CA GLN A 97 -8.28 -14.24 4.14
C GLN A 97 -9.43 -13.22 4.06
N GLN A 98 -9.93 -12.74 5.21
CA GLN A 98 -10.96 -11.70 5.26
C GLN A 98 -10.44 -10.37 4.70
N ASN A 99 -9.23 -9.97 5.09
CA ASN A 99 -8.60 -8.76 4.56
C ASN A 99 -8.32 -8.88 3.06
N LEU A 100 -7.86 -10.04 2.57
CA LEU A 100 -7.66 -10.29 1.15
C LEU A 100 -8.96 -10.20 0.35
N SER A 101 -10.05 -10.74 0.90
CA SER A 101 -11.39 -10.60 0.31
C SER A 101 -11.82 -9.13 0.20
N TYR A 102 -11.46 -8.32 1.19
CA TYR A 102 -11.74 -6.89 1.17
C TYR A 102 -10.91 -6.14 0.12
N VAL A 103 -9.60 -6.41 0.04
CA VAL A 103 -8.72 -5.86 -1.01
C VAL A 103 -9.25 -6.20 -2.41
N GLY A 104 -9.69 -7.44 -2.64
CA GLY A 104 -10.30 -7.85 -3.91
C GLY A 104 -11.57 -7.07 -4.25
N GLN A 105 -12.42 -6.78 -3.26
CA GLN A 105 -13.62 -5.95 -3.45
C GLN A 105 -13.27 -4.50 -3.79
N LEU A 106 -12.25 -3.93 -3.13
CA LEU A 106 -11.78 -2.58 -3.43
C LEU A 106 -11.26 -2.48 -4.87
N ALA A 107 -10.41 -3.42 -5.29
CA ALA A 107 -9.89 -3.45 -6.66
C ALA A 107 -11.02 -3.55 -7.69
N THR A 108 -12.00 -4.44 -7.47
CA THR A 108 -13.17 -4.59 -8.35
C THR A 108 -14.05 -3.33 -8.42
N ARG A 109 -14.18 -2.62 -7.30
CA ARG A 109 -14.93 -1.35 -7.28
C ARG A 109 -14.19 -0.24 -8.01
N LEU A 110 -12.86 -0.21 -7.87
CA LEU A 110 -12.03 0.78 -8.53
C LEU A 110 -12.06 0.59 -10.05
N ASP A 111 -11.93 -0.65 -10.52
CA ASP A 111 -12.09 -1.07 -11.91
C ASP A 111 -13.41 -0.56 -12.52
N LYS A 112 -14.55 -0.92 -11.93
CA LYS A 112 -15.88 -0.44 -12.37
C LYS A 112 -16.04 1.08 -12.36
N THR A 113 -15.37 1.76 -11.43
CA THR A 113 -15.46 3.24 -11.33
C THR A 113 -14.53 3.92 -12.33
N GLY A 114 -13.39 3.29 -12.64
CA GLY A 114 -12.49 3.69 -13.71
C GLY A 114 -13.19 3.59 -15.06
N ASP A 115 -13.73 2.40 -15.39
CA ASP A 115 -14.48 2.15 -16.63
C ASP A 115 -15.65 3.13 -16.84
N ALA A 116 -16.43 3.40 -15.78
CA ALA A 116 -17.57 4.30 -15.86
C ALA A 116 -17.19 5.79 -16.04
N ASN A 117 -15.95 6.16 -15.70
CA ASN A 117 -15.45 7.53 -15.81
C ASN A 117 -14.46 7.72 -16.98
N ASP A 118 -14.13 6.65 -17.70
CA ASP A 118 -13.31 6.75 -18.90
C ASP A 118 -14.13 7.48 -19.97
N LYS A 119 -13.66 8.67 -20.38
CA LYS A 119 -14.42 9.57 -21.26
C LYS A 119 -14.24 9.23 -22.74
N ASN A 120 -13.60 8.12 -23.07
CA ASN A 120 -13.28 7.72 -24.42
C ASN A 120 -14.04 6.44 -24.81
N ASP A 121 -15.29 6.62 -25.26
CA ASP A 121 -15.97 5.73 -26.20
C ASP A 121 -16.22 6.50 -27.52
#